data_AF-A0AAP2HLE7-F1
#
_entry.id   AF-A0AAP2HLE7-F1
#
_cell.length_a   1.000
_cell.length_b   1.000
_cell.length_c   1.000
_cell.angle_alpha   90.00
_cell.angle_beta   90.00
_cell.angle_gamma   90.00
#
_symmetry.space_group_name_H-M   'P 1'
#
loop_
_entity.id
_entity.type
_entity.pdbx_description
1 polymer ?
#
loop_
_entity_poly.entity_id
_entity_poly.type
_entity_poly.pdbx_seq_one_letter_code
_entity_poly.pdbx_strand_id
1 'polypeptide(L)'
;MDSDIMRIGQRIRRLRREAKKTLLEVATEAKLSVGFLSQVERHLTGISISSLVNVAKALNVPLGALIDQPRQAQPDSHAGRRESYAVDRTSQWYERLSTTFDGSQLNALKVRMMEGYRSEWVAHGGDEFVYVLSGRICYTIGKKDYPLSPGDSLHFDARKRHRVANVGDGPAEVIAVGTLPLFDDSRATFVSATMEVAQRTGDAQADARHAETRTGDAAPRRRTPVATKRAAKRAAKPAAQSASTPADAGAAASDSESPARVGRRTASARAPRPKRAARAKP
;
A
#
# COMPACT_ATOMS: atom_id res chain seq x y z
N MET A 1 -0.36 -17.70 20.00
CA MET A 1 -0.61 -16.34 19.52
C MET A 1 -0.17 -16.31 18.08
N ASP A 2 -1.10 -16.49 17.15
CA ASP A 2 -0.79 -16.48 15.72
C ASP A 2 -0.21 -15.11 15.36
N SER A 3 1.03 -15.06 14.90
CA SER A 3 1.66 -13.80 14.52
C SER A 3 0.98 -13.28 13.26
N ASP A 4 0.75 -11.97 13.16
CA ASP A 4 0.14 -11.35 11.97
C ASP A 4 0.93 -11.70 10.69
N ILE A 5 2.26 -11.86 10.80
CA ILE A 5 3.14 -12.39 9.74
C ILE A 5 2.71 -13.80 9.28
N MET A 6 2.39 -14.70 10.22
CA MET A 6 1.87 -16.03 9.90
C MET A 6 0.57 -15.93 9.10
N ARG A 7 -0.36 -15.10 9.56
CA ARG A 7 -1.66 -14.92 8.91
C ARG A 7 -1.50 -14.36 7.50
N ILE A 8 -0.63 -13.37 7.30
CA ILE A 8 -0.41 -12.72 5.99
C ILE A 8 0.27 -13.67 5.01
N GLY A 9 1.35 -14.35 5.40
CA GLY A 9 2.01 -15.31 4.51
C GLY A 9 1.08 -16.44 4.07
N GLN A 10 0.21 -16.92 4.96
CA GLN A 10 -0.77 -17.96 4.64
C GLN A 10 -1.84 -17.45 3.67
N ARG A 11 -2.35 -16.22 3.89
CA ARG A 11 -3.30 -15.55 3.00
C ARG A 11 -2.71 -15.38 1.59
N ILE A 12 -1.47 -14.88 1.47
CA ILE A 12 -0.77 -14.73 0.19
C ILE A 12 -0.68 -16.09 -0.53
N ARG A 13 -0.16 -17.12 0.16
CA ARG A 13 0.02 -18.46 -0.42
C ARG A 13 -1.29 -19.07 -0.88
N ARG A 14 -2.36 -18.91 -0.10
CA ARG A 14 -3.70 -19.41 -0.44
C ARG A 14 -4.23 -18.72 -1.70
N LEU A 15 -4.30 -17.39 -1.70
CA LEU A 15 -4.82 -16.60 -2.82
C LEU A 15 -4.01 -16.82 -4.11
N ARG A 16 -2.68 -16.97 -4.00
CA ARG A 16 -1.84 -17.33 -5.14
C ARG A 16 -2.23 -18.68 -5.77
N ARG A 17 -2.48 -19.69 -4.93
CA ARG A 17 -2.91 -21.02 -5.40
C ARG A 17 -4.29 -20.98 -6.03
N GLU A 18 -5.22 -20.23 -5.45
CA GLU A 18 -6.56 -20.00 -6.00
C GLU A 18 -6.50 -19.29 -7.37
N ALA A 19 -5.60 -18.30 -7.51
CA ALA A 19 -5.31 -17.63 -8.78
C ALA A 19 -4.52 -18.50 -9.77
N LYS A 20 -4.13 -19.74 -9.39
CA LYS A 20 -3.32 -20.68 -10.18
C LYS A 20 -1.98 -20.09 -10.65
N LYS A 21 -1.40 -19.17 -9.88
CA LYS A 21 -0.10 -18.56 -10.18
C LYS A 21 1.05 -19.25 -9.45
N THR A 22 2.17 -19.40 -10.14
CA THR A 22 3.45 -19.78 -9.56
C THR A 22 4.01 -18.65 -8.70
N LEU A 23 4.96 -19.00 -7.83
CA LEU A 23 5.66 -18.00 -7.01
C LEU A 23 6.43 -17.00 -7.88
N LEU A 24 6.99 -17.47 -9.01
CA LEU A 24 7.73 -16.65 -9.96
C LEU A 24 6.84 -15.60 -10.62
N GLU A 25 5.64 -15.98 -11.07
CA GLU A 25 4.68 -15.06 -11.69
C GLU A 25 4.29 -13.94 -10.73
N VAL A 26 3.85 -14.28 -9.50
CA VAL A 26 3.45 -13.28 -8.50
C VAL A 26 4.62 -12.38 -8.10
N ALA A 27 5.81 -12.93 -7.87
CA ALA A 27 6.98 -12.13 -7.53
C ALA A 27 7.35 -11.16 -8.65
N THR A 28 7.31 -11.61 -9.91
CA THR A 28 7.62 -10.79 -11.09
C THR A 28 6.62 -9.65 -11.24
N GLU A 29 5.32 -9.95 -11.19
CA GLU A 29 4.25 -8.94 -11.28
C GLU A 29 4.29 -7.96 -10.10
N ALA A 30 4.58 -8.44 -8.89
CA ALA A 30 4.69 -7.61 -7.69
C ALA A 30 6.01 -6.82 -7.62
N LYS A 31 6.94 -7.03 -8.56
CA LYS A 31 8.30 -6.45 -8.57
C LYS A 31 9.11 -6.79 -7.31
N LEU A 32 8.95 -8.00 -6.81
CA LEU A 32 9.67 -8.56 -5.67
C LEU A 32 10.61 -9.67 -6.12
N SER A 33 11.62 -10.00 -5.31
CA SER A 33 12.41 -11.19 -5.57
C SER A 33 11.62 -12.45 -5.20
N VAL A 34 11.77 -13.51 -5.98
CA VAL A 34 11.14 -14.82 -5.70
C VAL A 34 11.56 -15.34 -4.32
N GLY A 35 12.84 -15.16 -3.98
CA GLY A 35 13.37 -15.51 -2.67
C GLY A 35 12.68 -14.76 -1.54
N PHE A 36 12.48 -13.44 -1.67
CA PHE A 36 11.76 -12.65 -0.66
C PHE A 36 10.31 -13.12 -0.51
N LEU A 37 9.56 -13.25 -1.61
CA LEU A 37 8.17 -13.71 -1.54
C LEU A 37 8.06 -15.13 -0.94
N SER A 38 9.02 -16.01 -1.23
CA SER A 38 9.13 -17.34 -0.59
C SER A 38 9.29 -17.27 0.92
N GLN A 39 10.10 -16.33 1.43
CA GLN A 39 10.31 -16.14 2.86
C GLN A 39 9.05 -15.59 3.52
N VAL A 40 8.35 -14.66 2.85
CA VAL A 40 7.07 -14.11 3.32
C VAL A 40 5.99 -15.19 3.42
N GLU A 41 5.81 -16.03 2.39
CA GLU A 41 4.83 -17.14 2.42
C GLU A 41 5.14 -18.19 3.48
N ARG A 42 6.39 -18.25 3.97
CA ARG A 42 6.86 -19.13 5.04
C ARG A 42 6.98 -18.45 6.41
N HIS A 43 6.59 -17.18 6.52
CA HIS A 43 6.58 -16.41 7.76
C HIS A 43 7.96 -16.15 8.35
N LEU A 44 8.99 -16.16 7.48
CA LEU A 44 10.38 -15.98 7.87
C LEU A 44 10.82 -14.52 7.80
N THR A 45 10.03 -13.65 7.18
CA THR A 45 10.27 -12.21 7.11
C THR A 45 8.95 -11.45 6.97
N GLY A 46 8.94 -10.21 7.46
CA GLY A 46 7.84 -9.28 7.23
C GLY A 46 7.84 -8.72 5.80
N ILE A 47 6.79 -7.98 5.46
CA ILE A 47 6.61 -7.30 4.18
C ILE A 47 6.10 -5.89 4.44
N SER A 48 6.55 -4.89 3.69
CA SER A 48 5.99 -3.55 3.80
C SER A 48 4.56 -3.49 3.26
N ILE A 49 3.76 -2.53 3.73
CA ILE A 49 2.41 -2.31 3.19
C ILE A 49 2.44 -2.00 1.69
N SER A 50 3.45 -1.28 1.21
CA SER A 50 3.61 -0.93 -0.20
C SER A 50 3.85 -2.15 -1.09
N SER A 51 4.67 -3.10 -0.64
CA SER A 51 4.85 -4.37 -1.35
C SER A 51 3.61 -5.25 -1.26
N LEU A 52 2.88 -5.21 -0.15
CA LEU A 52 1.63 -5.94 0.01
C LEU A 52 0.56 -5.44 -0.99
N VAL A 53 0.52 -4.13 -1.29
CA VAL A 53 -0.30 -3.57 -2.39
C VAL A 53 0.09 -4.19 -3.74
N ASN A 54 1.38 -4.30 -4.04
CA ASN A 54 1.84 -4.90 -5.29
C ASN A 54 1.47 -6.38 -5.39
N VAL A 55 1.58 -7.13 -4.29
CA VAL A 55 1.14 -8.53 -4.22
C VAL A 55 -0.38 -8.63 -4.42
N ALA A 56 -1.17 -7.78 -3.77
CA ALA A 56 -2.63 -7.73 -3.96
C ALA A 56 -2.99 -7.47 -5.43
N LYS A 57 -2.31 -6.51 -6.08
CA LYS A 57 -2.47 -6.24 -7.51
C LYS A 57 -2.11 -7.44 -8.39
N ALA A 58 -0.97 -8.10 -8.14
CA ALA A 58 -0.55 -9.29 -8.87
C ALA A 58 -1.54 -10.46 -8.70
N LEU A 59 -2.21 -10.55 -7.55
CA LEU A 59 -3.24 -11.55 -7.28
C LEU A 59 -4.65 -11.10 -7.72
N ASN A 60 -4.80 -9.87 -8.23
CA ASN A 60 -6.07 -9.26 -8.59
C ASN A 60 -7.11 -9.29 -7.45
N VAL A 61 -6.67 -8.95 -6.24
CA VAL A 61 -7.51 -8.86 -5.04
C VAL A 61 -7.37 -7.48 -4.38
N PRO A 62 -8.37 -7.00 -3.63
CA PRO A 62 -8.20 -5.81 -2.80
C PRO A 62 -7.15 -6.06 -1.70
N LEU A 63 -6.45 -5.00 -1.26
CA LEU A 63 -5.46 -5.13 -0.17
C LEU A 63 -6.10 -5.67 1.12
N GLY A 64 -7.37 -5.35 1.37
CA GLY A 64 -8.15 -5.85 2.49
C GLY A 64 -8.28 -7.38 2.55
N ALA A 65 -8.06 -8.09 1.43
CA ALA A 65 -8.03 -9.56 1.44
C ALA A 65 -6.75 -10.13 2.08
N LEU A 66 -5.69 -9.32 2.17
CA LEU A 66 -4.39 -9.69 2.76
C LEU A 66 -4.25 -9.20 4.19
N ILE A 67 -4.70 -7.98 4.49
CA ILE A 67 -4.58 -7.34 5.80
C ILE A 67 -5.90 -6.70 6.23
N ASP A 68 -6.21 -6.81 7.53
CA ASP A 68 -7.39 -6.18 8.10
C ASP A 68 -7.04 -4.72 8.42
N GLN A 69 -7.72 -3.77 7.76
CA GLN A 69 -7.47 -2.33 7.91
C GLN A 69 -8.69 -1.63 8.52
N PRO A 70 -8.50 -0.74 9.51
CA PRO A 70 -9.57 0.08 10.04
C PRO A 70 -10.14 1.02 8.97
N ARG A 71 -11.47 1.13 8.97
CA ARG A 71 -12.17 2.11 8.11
C ARG A 71 -12.12 3.49 8.78
N GLN A 72 -11.94 4.54 7.97
CA GLN A 72 -12.09 5.92 8.40
C GLN A 72 -13.17 6.60 7.56
N ALA A 73 -14.42 6.52 8.03
CA ALA A 73 -15.56 7.05 7.29
C ALA A 73 -15.66 8.57 7.40
N GLN A 74 -15.26 9.14 8.54
CA GLN A 74 -15.39 10.57 8.80
C GLN A 74 -14.22 11.36 8.21
N PRO A 75 -14.47 12.60 7.74
CA PRO A 75 -13.42 13.47 7.23
C PRO A 75 -12.45 13.93 8.33
N ASP A 76 -12.89 13.99 9.60
CA ASP A 76 -12.06 14.33 10.75
C ASP A 76 -11.41 13.09 11.38
N SER A 77 -10.12 13.19 11.68
CA SER A 77 -9.31 12.11 12.27
C SER A 77 -8.60 12.60 13.52
N HIS A 78 -8.94 12.03 14.68
CA HIS A 78 -8.45 12.49 15.98
C HIS A 78 -7.38 11.56 16.55
N ALA A 79 -6.29 12.14 17.06
CA ALA A 79 -5.28 11.40 17.80
C ALA A 79 -5.92 10.70 19.02
N GLY A 80 -5.49 9.45 19.30
CA GLY A 80 -6.02 8.64 20.40
C GLY A 80 -7.37 7.97 20.12
N ARG A 81 -8.07 8.30 19.02
CA ARG A 81 -9.30 7.62 18.58
C ARG A 81 -9.09 6.72 17.36
N ARG A 82 -7.92 6.78 16.73
CA ARG A 82 -7.56 5.95 15.58
C ARG A 82 -7.26 4.53 16.04
N GLU A 83 -7.81 3.56 15.35
CA GLU A 83 -7.42 2.17 15.52
C GLU A 83 -6.06 1.95 14.83
N SER A 84 -5.10 1.42 15.58
CA SER A 84 -3.79 1.07 15.04
C SER A 84 -3.79 -0.35 14.51
N TYR A 85 -3.13 -0.56 13.38
CA TYR A 85 -2.97 -1.87 12.75
C TYR A 85 -1.52 -2.08 12.30
N ALA A 86 -1.16 -3.32 12.01
CA ALA A 86 0.21 -3.69 11.65
C ALA A 86 0.21 -4.80 10.60
N VAL A 87 1.20 -4.77 9.71
CA VAL A 87 1.57 -5.92 8.87
C VAL A 87 2.44 -6.90 9.69
N ASP A 88 3.29 -6.33 10.54
CA ASP A 88 4.12 -7.04 11.50
C ASP A 88 4.17 -6.24 12.82
N ARG A 89 3.48 -6.77 13.84
CA ARG A 89 3.39 -6.19 15.19
C ARG A 89 4.71 -6.12 15.96
N THR A 90 5.82 -6.60 15.41
CA THR A 90 7.12 -6.49 16.08
C THR A 90 7.91 -5.27 15.61
N SER A 91 7.61 -4.76 14.41
CA SER A 91 8.52 -3.86 13.71
C SER A 91 7.86 -2.56 13.25
N GLN A 92 6.54 -2.56 12.98
CA GLN A 92 5.87 -1.40 12.42
C GLN A 92 4.36 -1.35 12.69
N TRP A 93 3.86 -0.14 12.98
CA TRP A 93 2.43 0.15 13.15
C TRP A 93 1.97 1.29 12.25
N TYR A 94 0.68 1.26 11.94
CA TYR A 94 0.00 2.20 11.08
C TYR A 94 -1.24 2.75 11.78
N GLU A 95 -1.53 4.02 11.54
CA GLU A 95 -2.82 4.66 11.85
C GLU A 95 -3.28 5.39 10.59
N ARG A 96 -4.52 5.15 10.17
CA ARG A 96 -5.10 5.83 9.00
C ARG A 96 -5.46 7.28 9.34
N LEU A 97 -5.01 8.22 8.50
CA LEU A 97 -5.28 9.65 8.65
C LEU A 97 -6.32 10.16 7.65
N SER A 98 -6.39 9.58 6.45
CA SER A 98 -7.31 10.02 5.40
C SER A 98 -8.62 9.24 5.38
N THR A 99 -9.70 9.90 4.96
CA THR A 99 -10.96 9.25 4.54
C THR A 99 -10.88 8.84 3.05
N THR A 100 -11.83 8.02 2.59
CA THR A 100 -11.99 7.63 1.18
C THR A 100 -13.35 8.07 0.66
N PHE A 101 -13.37 8.71 -0.50
CA PHE A 101 -14.55 9.15 -1.23
C PHE A 101 -14.28 9.11 -2.74
N ASP A 102 -15.32 9.24 -3.57
CA ASP A 102 -15.17 9.16 -5.02
C ASP A 102 -14.24 10.25 -5.57
N GLY A 103 -13.33 9.86 -6.45
CA GLY A 103 -12.27 10.72 -6.97
C GLY A 103 -11.10 11.02 -6.01
N SER A 104 -11.15 10.58 -4.75
CA SER A 104 -10.01 10.75 -3.82
C SER A 104 -8.80 9.95 -4.28
N GLN A 105 -7.65 10.62 -4.38
CA GLN A 105 -6.38 9.98 -4.74
C GLN A 105 -5.41 9.89 -3.57
N LEU A 106 -5.67 10.62 -2.47
CA LEU A 106 -4.75 10.72 -1.35
C LEU A 106 -5.00 9.64 -0.31
N ASN A 107 -3.91 8.95 0.04
CA ASN A 107 -3.86 7.99 1.13
C ASN A 107 -2.85 8.49 2.16
N ALA A 108 -3.30 8.82 3.36
CA ALA A 108 -2.46 9.36 4.42
C ALA A 108 -2.44 8.41 5.63
N LEU A 109 -1.23 8.15 6.12
CA LEU A 109 -0.92 7.27 7.23
C LEU A 109 -0.01 7.99 8.22
N LYS A 110 -0.22 7.75 9.51
CA LYS A 110 0.86 7.87 10.49
C LYS A 110 1.50 6.49 10.62
N VAL A 111 2.82 6.45 10.49
CA VAL A 111 3.61 5.21 10.52
C VAL A 111 4.60 5.29 11.66
N ARG A 112 4.60 4.29 12.54
CA ARG A 112 5.58 4.12 13.60
C ARG A 112 6.47 2.93 13.28
N MET A 113 7.77 3.18 13.14
CA MET A 113 8.79 2.18 12.83
C MET A 113 9.65 1.96 14.06
N MET A 114 9.84 0.72 14.49
CA MET A 114 10.70 0.40 15.63
C MET A 114 12.17 0.53 15.26
N GLU A 115 13.01 0.58 16.29
CA GLU A 115 14.46 0.51 16.12
C GLU A 115 14.84 -0.73 15.29
N GLY A 116 15.81 -0.55 14.39
CA GLY A 116 16.27 -1.62 13.49
C GLY A 116 15.32 -1.95 12.32
N TYR A 117 14.12 -1.34 12.25
CA TYR A 117 13.22 -1.55 11.12
C TYR A 117 13.88 -1.13 9.80
N ARG A 118 13.75 -1.99 8.79
CA ARG A 118 14.18 -1.71 7.42
C ARG A 118 13.22 -2.41 6.47
N SER A 119 12.65 -1.66 5.54
CA SER A 119 11.84 -2.25 4.48
C SER A 119 12.71 -2.93 3.43
N GLU A 120 12.10 -3.89 2.73
CA GLU A 120 12.59 -4.34 1.43
C GLU A 120 12.61 -3.19 0.41
N TRP A 121 13.30 -3.43 -0.71
CA TRP A 121 13.24 -2.54 -1.85
C TRP A 121 11.93 -2.70 -2.59
N VAL A 122 11.25 -1.58 -2.83
CA VAL A 122 9.97 -1.54 -3.51
C VAL A 122 9.96 -0.45 -4.58
N ALA A 123 9.06 -0.57 -5.54
CA ALA A 123 8.67 0.50 -6.46
C ALA A 123 7.17 0.35 -6.72
N HIS A 124 6.45 1.47 -6.74
CA HIS A 124 5.02 1.47 -7.00
C HIS A 124 4.58 2.71 -7.77
N GLY A 125 3.37 2.69 -8.32
CA GLY A 125 2.83 3.86 -9.02
C GLY A 125 2.51 4.98 -8.05
N GLY A 126 2.61 6.22 -8.54
CA GLY A 126 2.22 7.42 -7.81
C GLY A 126 3.38 8.15 -7.15
N ASP A 127 3.00 9.10 -6.30
CA ASP A 127 3.91 9.98 -5.58
C ASP A 127 3.87 9.62 -4.09
N GLU A 128 4.98 9.83 -3.39
CA GLU A 128 5.06 9.64 -1.95
C GLU A 128 5.70 10.86 -1.30
N PHE A 129 4.95 11.45 -0.37
CA PHE A 129 5.36 12.52 0.52
C PHE A 129 5.50 11.96 1.94
N VAL A 130 6.60 12.27 2.60
CA VAL A 130 6.89 11.84 3.97
C VAL A 130 7.28 13.05 4.80
N TYR A 131 6.80 13.12 6.03
CA TYR A 131 7.17 14.12 7.02
C TYR A 131 7.53 13.46 8.34
N VAL A 132 8.71 13.77 8.90
CA VAL A 132 9.19 13.12 10.12
C VAL A 132 8.63 13.85 11.36
N LEU A 133 7.89 13.13 12.19
CA LEU A 133 7.35 13.63 13.45
C LEU A 133 8.34 13.46 14.60
N SER A 134 8.99 12.29 14.68
CA SER A 134 9.97 11.97 15.72
C SER A 134 10.93 10.85 15.27
N GLY A 135 12.07 10.71 15.95
CA GLY A 135 13.11 9.73 15.61
C GLY A 135 13.93 10.14 14.38
N ARG A 136 14.66 9.18 13.79
CA ARG A 136 15.48 9.39 12.59
C ARG A 136 15.26 8.27 11.59
N ILE A 137 15.00 8.62 10.35
CA ILE A 137 14.86 7.65 9.26
C ILE A 137 15.80 7.97 8.11
N CYS A 138 16.04 6.99 7.25
CA CYS A 138 16.74 7.19 6.00
C CYS A 138 15.96 6.53 4.88
N TYR A 139 15.56 7.32 3.87
CA TYR A 139 15.08 6.78 2.60
C TYR A 139 16.28 6.58 1.68
N THR A 140 16.44 5.38 1.12
CA THR A 140 17.32 5.17 -0.02
C THR A 140 16.46 5.19 -1.29
N ILE A 141 16.73 6.09 -2.24
CA ILE A 141 16.06 6.13 -3.54
C ILE A 141 17.10 5.91 -4.63
N GLY A 142 16.96 4.82 -5.38
CA GLY A 142 17.95 4.36 -6.33
C GLY A 142 19.29 4.07 -5.65
N LYS A 143 20.27 4.96 -5.82
CA LYS A 143 21.62 4.86 -5.24
C LYS A 143 21.94 5.94 -4.20
N LYS A 144 20.98 6.81 -3.88
CA LYS A 144 21.19 7.95 -2.99
C LYS A 144 20.41 7.77 -1.69
N ASP A 145 21.09 8.03 -0.59
CA ASP A 145 20.52 8.05 0.75
C ASP A 145 20.07 9.46 1.12
N TYR A 146 18.94 9.53 1.78
CA TYR A 146 18.28 10.74 2.26
C TYR A 146 17.98 10.55 3.76
N PRO A 147 18.95 10.86 4.64
CA PRO A 147 18.70 10.86 6.07
C PRO A 147 17.77 12.03 6.43
N LEU A 148 16.77 11.77 7.26
CA LEU A 148 15.74 12.74 7.68
C LEU A 148 15.60 12.70 9.20
N SER A 149 15.51 13.90 9.78
CA SER A 149 15.30 14.17 11.20
C SER A 149 13.92 14.80 11.43
N PRO A 150 13.44 14.93 12.68
CA PRO A 150 12.13 15.53 12.95
C PRO A 150 12.01 16.93 12.34
N GLY A 151 10.91 17.17 11.64
CA GLY A 151 10.68 18.40 10.88
C GLY A 151 11.07 18.33 9.41
N ASP A 152 11.88 17.35 9.01
CA ASP A 152 12.26 17.15 7.61
C ASP A 152 11.15 16.45 6.82
N SER A 153 11.18 16.66 5.50
CA SER A 153 10.26 16.00 4.58
C SER A 153 10.97 15.51 3.32
N LEU A 154 10.31 14.58 2.62
CA LEU A 154 10.76 14.04 1.35
C LEU A 154 9.55 13.85 0.44
N HIS A 155 9.64 14.33 -0.80
CA HIS A 155 8.63 14.09 -1.84
C HIS A 155 9.33 13.53 -3.07
N PHE A 156 8.86 12.40 -3.58
CA PHE A 156 9.48 11.76 -4.72
C PHE A 156 8.52 10.91 -5.54
N ASP A 157 8.93 10.66 -6.78
CA ASP A 157 8.28 9.69 -7.68
C ASP A 157 8.50 8.27 -7.16
N ALA A 158 7.44 7.64 -6.65
CA ALA A 158 7.51 6.33 -6.00
C ALA A 158 7.73 5.16 -6.99
N ARG A 159 7.74 5.45 -8.31
CA ARG A 159 8.14 4.48 -9.34
C ARG A 159 9.64 4.21 -9.31
N LYS A 160 10.43 5.12 -8.74
CA LYS A 160 11.84 4.88 -8.46
C LYS A 160 11.96 3.85 -7.34
N ARG A 161 12.85 2.86 -7.51
CA ARG A 161 13.11 1.87 -6.46
C ARG A 161 13.58 2.59 -5.20
N HIS A 162 12.91 2.32 -4.10
CA HIS A 162 13.18 2.94 -2.82
C HIS A 162 12.99 1.96 -1.67
N ARG A 163 13.49 2.35 -0.49
CA ARG A 163 13.27 1.68 0.80
C ARG A 163 13.43 2.70 1.92
N VAL A 164 12.90 2.38 3.09
CA VAL A 164 13.08 3.18 4.31
C VAL A 164 13.71 2.33 5.41
N ALA A 165 14.57 2.94 6.21
CA ALA A 165 15.10 2.34 7.42
C ALA A 165 14.98 3.33 8.59
N ASN A 166 14.66 2.83 9.77
CA ASN A 166 14.90 3.55 11.02
C ASN A 166 16.39 3.47 11.34
N VAL A 167 17.05 4.62 11.40
CA VAL A 167 18.49 4.78 11.67
C VAL A 167 18.75 5.46 13.01
N GLY A 168 17.71 5.61 13.83
CA GLY A 168 17.78 6.10 15.19
C GLY A 168 17.91 4.97 16.23
N ASP A 169 18.14 5.38 17.48
CA ASP A 169 18.33 4.49 18.64
C ASP A 169 17.01 4.26 19.40
N GLY A 170 15.89 4.26 18.67
CA GLY A 170 14.54 4.17 19.21
C GLY A 170 13.47 4.28 18.12
N PRO A 171 12.17 4.27 18.47
CA PRO A 171 11.10 4.37 17.50
C PRO A 171 11.13 5.68 16.72
N ALA A 172 10.82 5.62 15.43
CA ALA A 172 10.59 6.78 14.57
C ALA A 172 9.13 6.85 14.14
N GLU A 173 8.58 8.05 14.06
CA GLU A 173 7.22 8.30 13.60
C GLU A 173 7.23 9.26 12.42
N VAL A 174 6.47 8.92 11.38
CA VAL A 174 6.30 9.74 10.18
C VAL A 174 4.83 9.86 9.78
N ILE A 175 4.50 10.95 9.10
CA ILE A 175 3.31 11.01 8.25
C ILE A 175 3.75 10.61 6.85
N ALA A 176 3.10 9.61 6.27
CA ALA A 176 3.26 9.22 4.87
C ALA A 176 1.97 9.53 4.12
N VAL A 177 2.07 10.27 3.02
CA VAL A 177 0.96 10.62 2.14
C VAL A 177 1.33 10.20 0.73
N GLY A 178 0.45 9.50 0.04
CA GLY A 178 0.72 9.15 -1.36
C GLY A 178 -0.52 8.75 -2.13
N THR A 179 -0.31 8.44 -3.40
CA THR A 179 -1.38 8.02 -4.33
C THR A 179 -1.41 6.52 -4.59
N LEU A 180 -0.61 5.75 -3.86
CA LEU A 180 -0.70 4.29 -3.83
C LEU A 180 -2.07 3.90 -3.25
N PRO A 181 -2.91 3.09 -3.95
CA PRO A 181 -4.22 2.68 -3.45
C PRO A 181 -4.07 1.74 -2.25
N LEU A 182 -4.00 2.34 -1.06
CA LEU A 182 -3.84 1.65 0.22
C LEU A 182 -5.16 1.23 0.83
N PHE A 183 -6.25 1.92 0.49
CA PHE A 183 -7.58 1.65 1.03
C PHE A 183 -8.55 1.36 -0.12
N ASP A 184 -9.33 0.31 0.03
CA ASP A 184 -10.29 -0.13 -0.99
C ASP A 184 -11.69 -0.29 -0.39
N ASP A 185 -12.09 0.74 0.39
CA ASP A 185 -13.37 0.77 1.11
C ASP A 185 -14.57 0.63 0.16
N SER A 186 -14.43 1.07 -1.09
CA SER A 186 -15.47 0.99 -2.12
C SER A 186 -15.59 -0.42 -2.72
N ARG A 187 -14.50 -1.18 -2.91
CA ARG A 187 -14.57 -2.57 -3.42
C ARG A 187 -14.79 -3.62 -2.35
N ALA A 188 -14.39 -3.38 -1.10
CA ALA A 188 -14.63 -4.31 0.00
C ALA A 188 -16.14 -4.59 0.21
N THR A 189 -16.98 -3.58 -0.02
CA THR A 189 -18.45 -3.71 0.03
C THR A 189 -18.98 -4.71 -1.01
N PHE A 190 -18.39 -4.73 -2.22
CA PHE A 190 -18.80 -5.66 -3.29
C PHE A 190 -18.38 -7.11 -3.03
N VAL A 191 -17.19 -7.35 -2.45
CA VAL A 191 -16.70 -8.71 -2.14
C VAL A 191 -17.50 -9.32 -0.98
N SER A 192 -17.81 -8.55 0.07
CA SER A 192 -18.62 -9.05 1.19
C SER A 192 -20.03 -9.45 0.74
N ALA A 193 -20.68 -8.63 -0.10
CA ALA A 193 -22.00 -8.93 -0.63
C ALA A 193 -22.01 -10.15 -1.57
N THR A 194 -20.96 -10.36 -2.37
CA THR A 194 -20.85 -11.56 -3.23
C THR A 194 -20.54 -12.83 -2.44
N MET A 195 -19.77 -12.75 -1.35
CA MET A 195 -19.55 -13.90 -0.46
C MET A 195 -20.80 -14.30 0.33
N GLU A 196 -21.61 -13.33 0.79
CA GLU A 196 -22.91 -13.61 1.42
C GLU A 196 -23.93 -14.23 0.44
N VAL A 197 -23.94 -13.77 -0.82
CA VAL A 197 -24.78 -14.38 -1.87
C VAL A 197 -24.32 -15.81 -2.17
N ALA A 198 -23.00 -16.06 -2.24
CA ALA A 198 -22.46 -17.40 -2.47
C ALA A 198 -22.79 -18.37 -1.31
N GLN A 199 -22.77 -17.90 -0.06
CA GLN A 199 -23.19 -18.68 1.11
C GLN A 199 -24.69 -18.98 1.09
N ARG A 200 -25.55 -17.99 0.77
CA ARG A 200 -27.00 -18.21 0.62
C ARG A 200 -27.35 -19.19 -0.51
N THR A 201 -26.60 -19.20 -1.61
CA THR A 201 -26.81 -20.17 -2.70
C THR A 201 -26.31 -21.57 -2.37
N GLY A 202 -25.31 -21.70 -1.48
CA GLY A 202 -24.82 -22.99 -1.00
C GLY A 202 -25.80 -23.69 -0.05
N ASP A 203 -26.46 -22.93 0.82
CA ASP A 203 -27.46 -23.46 1.75
C ASP A 203 -28.76 -23.86 1.03
N ALA A 204 -29.16 -23.11 0.00
CA ALA A 204 -30.36 -23.42 -0.80
C ALA A 204 -30.26 -24.70 -1.65
N GLN A 205 -29.04 -25.22 -1.91
CA GLN A 205 -28.83 -26.49 -2.63
C GLN A 205 -28.75 -27.71 -1.71
N ALA A 206 -28.62 -27.53 -0.40
CA ALA A 206 -28.59 -28.63 0.57
C ALA A 206 -30.00 -29.13 0.95
N ASP A 207 -31.02 -28.27 0.88
CA ASP A 207 -32.40 -28.61 1.28
C ASP A 207 -33.25 -29.24 0.16
N ALA A 208 -32.75 -29.34 -1.07
CA ALA A 208 -33.54 -29.83 -2.21
C ALA A 208 -33.46 -31.35 -2.45
N ARG A 209 -32.93 -32.15 -1.50
CA ARG A 209 -32.80 -33.61 -1.64
C ARG A 209 -33.74 -34.40 -0.75
N HIS A 210 -35.02 -34.02 -0.65
CA HIS A 210 -36.09 -34.93 -0.25
C HIS A 210 -37.43 -34.43 -0.75
N ALA A 211 -37.81 -34.78 -1.99
CA ALA A 211 -39.21 -34.92 -2.41
C ALA A 211 -39.29 -35.47 -3.84
N GLU A 212 -39.31 -36.79 -3.98
CA GLU A 212 -39.99 -37.44 -5.11
C GLU A 212 -41.24 -38.12 -4.55
N THR A 213 -42.44 -37.69 -4.96
CA THR A 213 -43.37 -38.56 -5.71
C THR A 213 -44.64 -37.83 -6.18
N ARG A 214 -44.97 -38.13 -7.45
CA ARG A 214 -46.30 -38.40 -8.04
C ARG A 214 -47.18 -37.26 -8.61
N THR A 215 -47.24 -37.33 -9.95
CA THR A 215 -48.41 -37.42 -10.85
C THR A 215 -49.37 -36.23 -10.99
N GLY A 216 -49.54 -35.79 -12.24
CA GLY A 216 -50.68 -34.97 -12.65
C GLY A 216 -50.53 -34.45 -14.07
N ASP A 217 -51.52 -34.75 -14.90
CA ASP A 217 -51.58 -34.70 -16.36
C ASP A 217 -51.85 -33.28 -16.94
N ALA A 218 -51.80 -33.19 -18.28
CA ALA A 218 -52.41 -32.20 -19.18
C ALA A 218 -51.56 -31.00 -19.69
N ALA A 219 -51.11 -31.13 -20.94
CA ALA A 219 -51.00 -30.05 -21.93
C ALA A 219 -52.39 -29.81 -22.60
N PRO A 220 -52.60 -28.88 -23.57
CA PRO A 220 -51.67 -27.95 -24.23
C PRO A 220 -52.23 -26.52 -24.46
N ARG A 221 -51.42 -25.58 -24.97
CA ARG A 221 -51.68 -24.84 -26.24
C ARG A 221 -50.61 -23.78 -26.58
N ARG A 222 -50.37 -23.69 -27.89
CA ARG A 222 -49.44 -22.84 -28.65
C ARG A 222 -49.77 -21.34 -28.57
N ARG A 223 -48.74 -20.49 -28.76
CA ARG A 223 -48.65 -19.45 -29.82
C ARG A 223 -47.33 -18.67 -29.76
N THR A 224 -46.51 -18.78 -30.80
CA THR A 224 -45.66 -17.71 -31.38
C THR A 224 -46.32 -17.30 -32.71
N PRO A 225 -45.88 -16.27 -33.48
CA PRO A 225 -44.64 -15.48 -33.40
C PRO A 225 -44.82 -13.96 -33.65
N VAL A 226 -43.72 -13.19 -33.70
CA VAL A 226 -43.31 -12.37 -34.86
C VAL A 226 -42.08 -11.50 -34.51
N ALA A 227 -41.15 -11.47 -35.45
CA ALA A 227 -39.88 -10.74 -35.48
C ALA A 227 -40.04 -9.25 -35.81
N THR A 228 -39.00 -8.43 -35.62
CA THR A 228 -38.41 -7.61 -36.72
C THR A 228 -37.09 -6.90 -36.37
N LYS A 229 -36.10 -7.11 -37.25
CA LYS A 229 -35.18 -6.15 -37.91
C LYS A 229 -34.24 -5.22 -37.09
N ARG A 230 -32.95 -5.59 -37.09
CA ARG A 230 -31.87 -5.05 -37.98
C ARG A 230 -31.71 -3.51 -38.08
N ALA A 231 -30.56 -2.98 -37.65
CA ALA A 231 -29.80 -1.96 -38.41
C ALA A 231 -28.32 -1.90 -37.96
N ALA A 232 -27.45 -1.80 -38.95
CA ALA A 232 -25.99 -1.66 -38.86
C ALA A 232 -25.55 -0.27 -39.35
N LYS A 233 -24.42 0.26 -38.84
CA LYS A 233 -23.49 1.23 -39.48
C LYS A 233 -22.36 1.48 -38.46
N ARG A 234 -21.12 1.01 -38.62
CA ARG A 234 -20.07 1.20 -39.65
C ARG A 234 -19.50 2.64 -39.71
N ALA A 235 -18.29 2.75 -39.14
CA ALA A 235 -17.09 3.48 -39.55
C ALA A 235 -17.11 5.00 -39.77
N ALA A 236 -16.13 5.69 -39.15
CA ALA A 236 -15.12 6.47 -39.89
C ALA A 236 -13.95 6.91 -38.97
N LYS A 237 -12.73 6.66 -39.46
CA LYS A 237 -11.45 7.30 -39.10
C LYS A 237 -10.93 7.92 -40.41
N PRO A 238 -10.21 9.05 -40.38
CA PRO A 238 -8.91 9.11 -41.09
C PRO A 238 -7.81 9.71 -40.19
N ALA A 239 -6.59 9.18 -40.18
CA ALA A 239 -5.43 9.53 -41.05
C ALA A 239 -4.85 10.92 -40.67
N ALA A 240 -3.74 10.98 -39.94
CA ALA A 240 -2.34 10.88 -40.39
C ALA A 240 -1.87 12.14 -41.15
N GLN A 241 -0.83 12.81 -40.64
CA GLN A 241 0.28 13.36 -41.43
C GLN A 241 1.43 13.83 -40.53
N SER A 242 2.57 13.98 -41.20
CA SER A 242 3.95 13.73 -40.78
C SER A 242 4.84 14.98 -40.89
N ALA A 243 6.13 14.80 -40.57
CA ALA A 243 7.30 15.65 -40.86
C ALA A 243 7.52 16.82 -39.87
N SER A 244 8.73 17.24 -39.50
CA SER A 244 10.13 16.89 -39.81
C SER A 244 11.05 17.72 -38.88
N THR A 245 12.16 17.16 -38.40
CA THR A 245 13.35 17.86 -37.85
C THR A 245 14.23 18.44 -39.00
N PRO A 246 15.42 19.08 -38.81
CA PRO A 246 16.14 19.61 -37.62
C PRO A 246 16.89 20.97 -37.85
N ALA A 247 17.83 21.27 -36.93
CA ALA A 247 18.95 22.25 -36.97
C ALA A 247 18.69 23.53 -36.15
N ASP A 248 19.63 24.17 -35.43
CA ASP A 248 21.08 24.00 -35.27
C ASP A 248 21.56 24.81 -34.03
N ALA A 249 22.82 24.58 -33.66
CA ALA A 249 23.79 25.51 -33.07
C ALA A 249 23.77 25.89 -31.57
N GLY A 250 24.96 25.83 -30.97
CA GLY A 250 25.33 26.73 -29.86
C GLY A 250 26.30 26.17 -28.83
N ALA A 251 27.57 25.99 -29.19
CA ALA A 251 28.68 25.76 -28.26
C ALA A 251 29.00 26.99 -27.40
N ALA A 252 29.49 26.80 -26.16
CA ALA A 252 30.65 27.52 -25.62
C ALA A 252 30.99 27.03 -24.19
N ALA A 253 32.28 26.77 -24.00
CA ALA A 253 32.96 26.47 -22.73
C ALA A 253 33.34 27.76 -21.98
N SER A 254 33.56 27.69 -20.66
CA SER A 254 34.88 27.80 -20.02
C SER A 254 34.79 28.29 -18.57
N ASP A 255 35.50 27.58 -17.69
CA ASP A 255 36.37 28.03 -16.59
C ASP A 255 35.93 29.13 -15.60
N SER A 256 36.00 28.82 -14.30
CA SER A 256 37.16 29.14 -13.44
C SER A 256 36.83 29.19 -11.94
N GLU A 257 37.75 28.59 -11.16
CA GLU A 257 38.27 28.99 -9.85
C GLU A 257 37.39 29.16 -8.59
N SER A 258 37.69 28.28 -7.62
CA SER A 258 37.71 28.48 -6.16
C SER A 258 38.85 29.48 -5.76
N PRO A 259 39.03 30.00 -4.51
CA PRO A 259 38.88 29.26 -3.23
C PRO A 259 38.57 30.06 -1.91
N ALA A 260 38.49 29.31 -0.79
CA ALA A 260 38.87 29.67 0.59
C ALA A 260 37.93 30.64 1.38
N ARG A 261 37.79 30.66 2.72
CA ARG A 261 38.44 30.04 3.89
C ARG A 261 37.65 30.42 5.17
N VAL A 262 37.85 29.66 6.28
CA VAL A 262 37.76 30.08 7.72
C VAL A 262 36.35 30.46 8.24
N GLY A 263 35.76 29.90 9.31
CA GLY A 263 36.30 29.31 10.54
C GLY A 263 35.93 30.21 11.72
N ARG A 264 35.01 29.80 12.60
CA ARG A 264 34.94 30.23 14.02
C ARG A 264 34.00 29.33 14.82
N ARG A 265 34.60 28.56 15.72
CA ARG A 265 33.95 27.91 16.87
C ARG A 265 33.79 28.96 17.97
N THR A 266 32.63 28.97 18.64
CA THR A 266 32.44 29.68 19.91
C THR A 266 31.91 28.73 20.98
N ALA A 267 32.61 28.84 22.12
CA ALA A 267 32.36 28.45 23.50
C ALA A 267 31.07 27.70 23.89
N SER A 268 31.31 26.56 24.56
CA SER A 268 30.41 25.85 25.44
C SER A 268 30.20 26.62 26.75
N ALA A 269 28.95 26.93 27.09
CA ALA A 269 28.54 27.47 28.38
C ALA A 269 27.99 26.33 29.26
N ARG A 270 28.60 26.18 30.43
CA ARG A 270 28.35 25.14 31.44
C ARG A 270 27.18 25.55 32.34
N ALA A 271 26.14 24.73 32.42
CA ALA A 271 24.99 24.93 33.32
C ALA A 271 25.33 24.56 34.78
N PRO A 272 24.72 25.20 35.80
CA PRO A 272 24.94 24.86 37.22
C PRO A 272 24.04 23.70 37.68
N ARG A 273 24.56 22.88 38.60
CA ARG A 273 23.86 21.77 39.27
C ARG A 273 22.80 22.26 40.26
N PRO A 274 21.68 21.54 40.48
CA PRO A 274 20.69 21.90 41.50
C PRO A 274 21.10 21.47 42.91
N LYS A 275 20.68 22.28 43.90
CA LYS A 275 20.87 22.09 45.34
C LYS A 275 20.09 20.88 45.87
N ARG A 276 20.71 20.15 46.79
CA ARG A 276 20.16 19.04 47.58
C ARG A 276 19.05 19.56 48.52
N ALA A 277 17.85 18.99 48.44
CA ALA A 277 16.79 19.20 49.42
C ALA A 277 17.05 18.38 50.70
N ALA A 278 16.93 19.03 51.84
CA ALA A 278 17.01 18.43 53.16
C ALA A 278 15.78 17.54 53.44
N ARG A 279 16.02 16.33 53.95
CA ARG A 279 15.01 15.49 54.60
C ARG A 279 14.76 16.03 56.01
N ALA A 280 13.51 16.32 56.33
CA ALA A 280 13.02 16.38 57.70
C ALA A 280 11.64 15.69 57.74
N LYS A 281 11.56 14.63 58.55
CA LYS A 281 10.35 14.06 59.17
C LYS A 281 10.78 12.96 60.15
N PRO A 282 9.97 12.61 61.16
CA PRO A 282 8.73 13.26 61.61
C PRO A 282 8.94 14.17 62.82
#